data_AF-A0A6M1Z3M0-F1
#
_entry.id   AF-A0A6M1Z3M0-F1
#
_cell.length_a   1.000
_cell.length_b   1.000
_cell.length_c   1.000
_cell.angle_alpha   90.00
_cell.angle_beta   90.00
_cell.angle_gamma   90.00
#
_symmetry.space_group_name_H-M   'P 1'
#
loop_
_entity.id
_entity.type
_entity.pdbx_description
1 polymer ?
#
loop_
_entity_poly.entity_id
_entity_poly.type
_entity_poly.pdbx_seq_one_letter_code
_entity_poly.pdbx_strand_id
1 'polypeptide(L)'
;MQIKIKQKFNIISHRLGTKFLIVNSTYFVQIFPGLLHFKDLNSDKNFKIFLEFIGPVKNFTIFQDLQNGNIKVSFQTQQGFLSYKIFNSEKATCINFERLPHDELSIKLDKTKKIKPKTSINLPIAISYTKKPEEFLFLGIHKKQDLDFINKRENFMEILPFLFLYSQFFKNVQTKKCLRENCIVRELKEKIQNRKRNEIEDQFIKVYKAHFSDSFIPRVNDEDFQNIIPIIKEKDASPLHILRKLFYIIKSILIDQKLDEISILPAIPISFHTGKALNINLPIGSFDIEWSKKLIKKLIFRPKKDIKLKLHFQSKITTYRLKIFIKQKGKFFKNRDFLSFEKDKTYYFDKFQK
;
A
#
# COMPACT_ATOMS: atom_id res chain seq x y z
N MET A 1 -13.57 -12.33 20.93
CA MET A 1 -13.77 -11.59 19.66
C MET A 1 -12.60 -11.84 18.69
N GLN A 2 -12.87 -12.55 17.60
CA GLN A 2 -11.94 -12.78 16.48
C GLN A 2 -12.11 -11.63 15.48
N ILE A 3 -11.04 -10.89 15.16
CA ILE A 3 -11.12 -9.82 14.17
C ILE A 3 -11.27 -10.49 12.79
N LYS A 4 -12.48 -10.45 12.21
CA LYS A 4 -12.73 -10.95 10.86
C LYS A 4 -12.12 -9.96 9.86
N ILE A 5 -11.14 -10.43 9.07
CA ILE A 5 -10.55 -9.63 7.99
C ILE A 5 -11.57 -9.56 6.86
N LYS A 6 -12.24 -8.41 6.72
CA LYS A 6 -13.16 -8.12 5.61
C LYS A 6 -12.60 -7.12 4.60
N GLN A 7 -11.53 -6.42 4.96
CA GLN A 7 -10.90 -5.41 4.10
C GLN A 7 -10.23 -6.12 2.92
N LYS A 8 -10.79 -5.94 1.74
CA LYS A 8 -10.13 -6.27 0.47
C LYS A 8 -9.34 -5.03 0.07
N PHE A 9 -8.13 -5.10 -0.46
CA PHE A 9 -7.36 -3.88 -0.78
C PHE A 9 -7.76 -3.32 -2.14
N ASN A 10 -9.04 -2.97 -2.24
CA ASN A 10 -9.68 -2.58 -3.49
C ASN A 10 -10.07 -1.10 -3.43
N ILE A 11 -9.60 -0.29 -4.39
CA ILE A 11 -10.00 1.11 -4.50
C ILE A 11 -10.98 1.23 -5.66
N ILE A 12 -12.12 1.86 -5.43
CA ILE A 12 -13.17 2.05 -6.44
C ILE A 12 -13.29 3.53 -6.76
N SER A 13 -13.43 3.88 -8.04
CA SER A 13 -13.77 5.22 -8.50
C SER A 13 -14.81 5.15 -9.60
N HIS A 14 -15.76 6.08 -9.57
CA HIS A 14 -16.75 6.28 -10.64
C HIS A 14 -16.49 7.57 -11.43
N ARG A 15 -15.53 8.40 -10.98
CA ARG A 15 -15.16 9.67 -11.59
C ARG A 15 -14.33 9.45 -12.87
N LEU A 16 -14.64 10.21 -13.91
CA LEU A 16 -13.88 10.24 -15.16
C LEU A 16 -12.53 10.90 -14.94
N GLY A 17 -11.49 10.41 -15.60
CA GLY A 17 -10.16 10.98 -15.51
C GLY A 17 -9.45 10.70 -14.19
N THR A 18 -9.94 9.76 -13.38
CA THR A 18 -9.23 9.32 -12.17
C THR A 18 -7.90 8.66 -12.55
N LYS A 19 -6.85 9.02 -11.81
CA LYS A 19 -5.50 8.50 -11.99
C LYS A 19 -5.27 7.32 -11.07
N PHE A 20 -4.60 6.28 -11.56
CA PHE A 20 -4.17 5.12 -10.78
C PHE A 20 -2.73 4.78 -11.09
N LEU A 21 -1.94 4.51 -10.05
CA LEU A 21 -0.57 4.08 -10.22
C LEU A 21 -0.54 2.64 -10.72
N ILE A 22 0.27 2.36 -11.74
CA ILE A 22 0.52 1.00 -12.20
C ILE A 22 1.58 0.42 -11.27
N VAL A 23 1.17 -0.49 -10.39
CA VAL A 23 2.10 -1.09 -9.42
C VAL A 23 3.27 -1.75 -10.14
N ASN A 24 4.47 -1.73 -9.55
CA ASN A 24 5.69 -2.26 -10.18
C ASN A 24 6.11 -1.55 -11.50
N SER A 25 5.63 -0.34 -11.76
CA SER A 25 6.16 0.52 -12.80
C SER A 25 6.25 1.97 -12.30
N THR A 26 6.88 2.84 -13.08
CA THR A 26 6.95 4.28 -12.79
C THR A 26 5.76 5.05 -13.36
N TYR A 27 4.82 4.37 -14.00
CA TYR A 27 3.72 4.98 -14.71
C TYR A 27 2.47 5.05 -13.85
N PHE A 28 1.71 6.13 -14.01
CA PHE A 28 0.29 6.12 -13.71
C PHE A 28 -0.52 6.12 -15.00
N VAL A 29 -1.77 5.69 -14.90
CA VAL A 29 -2.76 5.79 -15.96
C VAL A 29 -3.90 6.69 -15.50
N GLN A 30 -4.24 7.67 -16.32
CA GLN A 30 -5.44 8.48 -16.20
C GLN A 30 -6.51 7.89 -17.12
N ILE A 31 -7.68 7.57 -16.55
CA ILE A 31 -8.67 6.73 -17.23
C ILE A 31 -9.95 7.51 -17.51
N PHE A 32 -10.27 7.65 -18.79
CA PHE A 32 -11.56 8.04 -19.30
C PHE A 32 -12.15 6.86 -20.09
N PRO A 33 -13.47 6.80 -20.33
CA PRO A 33 -14.08 5.70 -21.08
C PRO A 33 -13.46 5.48 -22.46
N GLY A 34 -13.25 6.57 -23.23
CA GLY A 34 -12.67 6.52 -24.59
C GLY A 34 -11.16 6.78 -24.66
N LEU A 35 -10.50 7.07 -23.55
CA LEU A 35 -9.09 7.49 -23.53
C LEU A 35 -8.36 6.97 -22.30
N LEU A 36 -7.22 6.32 -22.52
CA LEU A 36 -6.24 6.00 -21.50
C LEU A 36 -4.98 6.82 -21.73
N HIS A 37 -4.60 7.61 -20.74
CA HIS A 37 -3.40 8.44 -20.80
C HIS A 37 -2.38 7.93 -19.78
N PHE A 38 -1.25 7.44 -20.28
CA PHE A 38 -0.17 6.90 -19.47
C PHE A 38 0.94 7.94 -19.36
N LYS A 39 1.42 8.22 -18.16
CA LYS A 39 2.52 9.15 -17.91
C LYS A 39 3.52 8.55 -16.93
N ASP A 40 4.80 8.64 -17.27
CA ASP A 40 5.91 8.27 -16.40
C ASP A 40 6.08 9.34 -15.30
N LEU A 41 6.27 8.92 -14.05
CA LEU A 41 6.55 9.80 -12.93
C LEU A 41 8.02 10.24 -12.86
N ASN A 42 8.91 9.57 -13.59
CA ASN A 42 10.35 9.84 -13.56
C ASN A 42 10.86 10.55 -14.81
N SER A 43 10.04 10.73 -15.83
CA SER A 43 10.41 11.37 -17.09
C SER A 43 9.19 12.02 -17.75
N ASP A 44 9.41 12.81 -18.79
CA ASP A 44 8.31 13.41 -19.57
C ASP A 44 7.63 12.42 -20.53
N LYS A 45 8.05 11.14 -20.52
CA LYS A 45 7.46 10.10 -21.36
C LYS A 45 5.98 9.91 -21.03
N ASN A 46 5.16 9.98 -22.06
CA ASN A 46 3.73 9.73 -21.98
C ASN A 46 3.23 9.17 -23.31
N PHE A 47 2.11 8.45 -23.26
CA PHE A 47 1.41 7.97 -24.46
C PHE A 47 -0.08 7.82 -24.18
N LYS A 48 -0.87 7.74 -25.26
CA LYS A 48 -2.33 7.66 -25.19
C LYS A 48 -2.84 6.45 -25.96
N ILE A 49 -3.93 5.86 -25.47
CA ILE A 49 -4.71 4.84 -26.16
C ILE A 49 -6.13 5.35 -26.29
N PHE A 50 -6.61 5.44 -27.53
CA PHE A 50 -8.01 5.77 -27.81
C PHE A 50 -8.80 4.49 -28.04
N LEU A 51 -9.98 4.39 -27.43
CA LEU A 51 -10.93 3.30 -27.62
C LEU A 51 -12.08 3.84 -28.48
N GLU A 52 -12.26 3.29 -29.68
CA GLU A 52 -13.25 3.79 -30.64
C GLU A 52 -14.60 3.08 -30.44
N PHE A 53 -15.53 3.75 -29.76
CA PHE A 53 -16.92 3.31 -29.59
C PHE A 53 -17.87 4.52 -29.55
N ILE A 54 -19.17 4.26 -29.65
CA ILE A 54 -20.20 5.30 -29.62
C ILE A 54 -20.79 5.45 -28.20
N GLY A 55 -20.69 6.67 -27.64
CA GLY A 55 -21.29 7.04 -26.36
C GLY A 55 -22.79 7.39 -26.47
N PRO A 56 -23.46 7.77 -25.37
CA PRO A 56 -22.90 8.03 -24.04
C PRO A 56 -22.57 6.76 -23.26
N VAL A 57 -21.77 6.91 -22.21
CA VAL A 57 -21.34 5.83 -21.33
C VAL A 57 -22.14 5.83 -20.04
N LYS A 58 -22.57 4.66 -19.58
CA LYS A 58 -23.26 4.43 -18.30
C LYS A 58 -22.44 3.51 -17.40
N ASN A 59 -22.66 3.62 -16.09
CA ASN A 59 -22.07 2.74 -15.06
C ASN A 59 -20.54 2.65 -15.10
N PHE A 60 -19.87 3.76 -15.41
CA PHE A 60 -18.41 3.81 -15.44
C PHE A 60 -17.82 3.51 -14.06
N THR A 61 -16.99 2.47 -14.02
CA THR A 61 -16.36 2.01 -12.78
C THR A 61 -14.92 1.65 -13.05
N ILE A 62 -14.03 2.20 -12.25
CA ILE A 62 -12.63 1.80 -12.15
C ILE A 62 -12.45 1.11 -10.80
N PHE A 63 -11.79 -0.04 -10.83
CA PHE A 63 -11.51 -0.86 -9.67
C PHE A 63 -10.03 -1.22 -9.68
N GLN A 64 -9.30 -0.83 -8.65
CA GLN A 64 -7.91 -1.22 -8.49
C GLN A 64 -7.77 -2.24 -7.36
N ASP A 65 -7.31 -3.43 -7.70
CA ASP A 65 -6.93 -4.47 -6.75
C ASP A 65 -5.43 -4.35 -6.48
N LEU A 66 -5.08 -3.76 -5.34
CA LEU A 66 -3.67 -3.60 -4.97
C LEU A 66 -3.01 -4.91 -4.55
N GLN A 67 -3.77 -5.90 -4.09
CA GLN A 67 -3.19 -7.19 -3.70
C GLN A 67 -2.70 -7.95 -4.94
N ASN A 68 -3.49 -7.92 -6.01
CA ASN A 68 -3.18 -8.57 -7.28
C ASN A 68 -2.54 -7.62 -8.30
N GLY A 69 -2.35 -6.35 -7.96
CA GLY A 69 -1.63 -5.38 -8.78
C GLY A 69 -2.28 -5.08 -10.12
N ASN A 70 -3.61 -4.98 -10.17
CA ASN A 70 -4.32 -4.72 -11.41
C ASN A 70 -5.39 -3.64 -11.28
N ILE A 71 -5.69 -3.01 -12.41
CA ILE A 71 -6.74 -2.00 -12.55
C ILE A 71 -7.74 -2.54 -13.56
N LYS A 72 -8.97 -2.77 -13.12
CA LYS A 72 -10.10 -3.15 -13.95
C LYS A 72 -10.97 -1.93 -14.22
N VAL A 73 -11.42 -1.80 -15.46
CA VAL A 73 -12.33 -0.75 -15.89
C VAL A 73 -13.50 -1.40 -16.59
N SER A 74 -14.71 -0.95 -16.27
CA SER A 74 -15.91 -1.45 -16.90
C SER A 74 -16.98 -0.38 -17.05
N PHE A 75 -17.71 -0.42 -18.15
CA PHE A 75 -18.81 0.48 -18.43
C PHE A 75 -19.72 -0.04 -19.54
N GLN A 76 -20.89 0.58 -19.67
CA GLN A 76 -21.85 0.29 -20.74
C GLN A 76 -21.85 1.43 -21.77
N THR A 77 -21.73 1.06 -23.04
CA THR A 77 -21.87 1.96 -24.21
C THR A 77 -23.28 1.83 -24.80
N GLN A 78 -23.61 2.58 -25.86
CA GLN A 78 -24.85 2.34 -26.62
C GLN A 78 -24.89 0.94 -27.25
N GLN A 79 -23.73 0.39 -27.57
CA GLN A 79 -23.59 -0.83 -28.36
C GLN A 79 -23.39 -2.09 -27.51
N GLY A 80 -23.11 -1.95 -26.21
CA GLY A 80 -22.86 -3.07 -25.32
C GLY A 80 -21.88 -2.76 -24.20
N PHE A 81 -21.48 -3.80 -23.48
CA PHE A 81 -20.61 -3.67 -22.30
C PHE A 81 -19.13 -3.78 -22.68
N LEU A 82 -18.31 -2.86 -22.18
CA LEU A 82 -16.87 -2.86 -22.36
C LEU A 82 -16.19 -3.06 -21.01
N SER A 83 -15.27 -4.01 -20.92
CA SER A 83 -14.44 -4.23 -19.73
C SER A 83 -13.04 -4.66 -20.11
N TYR A 84 -12.05 -4.05 -19.48
CA TYR A 84 -10.65 -4.43 -19.63
C TYR A 84 -9.90 -4.34 -18.30
N LYS A 85 -8.73 -4.96 -18.29
CA LYS A 85 -7.86 -5.06 -17.14
C LYS A 85 -6.44 -4.66 -17.52
N ILE A 86 -5.89 -3.66 -16.83
CA ILE A 86 -4.48 -3.27 -16.89
C ILE A 86 -3.74 -4.01 -15.78
N PHE A 87 -2.69 -4.74 -16.12
CA PHE A 87 -1.88 -5.49 -15.16
C PHE A 87 -0.46 -5.69 -15.68
N ASN A 88 0.45 -6.03 -14.77
CA ASN A 88 1.81 -6.41 -15.15
C ASN A 88 1.92 -7.93 -15.28
N SER A 89 2.35 -8.40 -16.46
CA SER A 89 2.81 -9.77 -16.66
C SER A 89 4.30 -9.88 -16.29
N GLU A 90 4.89 -11.06 -16.46
CA GLU A 90 6.35 -11.24 -16.28
C GLU A 90 7.18 -10.45 -17.30
N LYS A 91 6.61 -10.15 -18.49
CA LYS A 91 7.34 -9.57 -19.62
C LYS A 91 7.00 -8.13 -19.91
N ALA A 92 5.74 -7.72 -19.70
CA ALA A 92 5.25 -6.39 -20.07
C ALA A 92 4.01 -5.98 -19.27
N THR A 93 3.77 -4.67 -19.18
CA THR A 93 2.46 -4.16 -18.76
C THR A 93 1.48 -4.43 -19.89
N CYS A 94 0.33 -5.03 -19.57
CA CYS A 94 -0.66 -5.46 -20.55
C CYS A 94 -2.03 -4.84 -20.28
N ILE A 95 -2.82 -4.70 -21.34
CA ILE A 95 -4.27 -4.50 -21.24
C ILE A 95 -4.95 -5.73 -21.82
N ASN A 96 -5.73 -6.44 -21.00
CA ASN A 96 -6.57 -7.55 -21.44
C ASN A 96 -8.02 -7.09 -21.56
N PHE A 97 -8.60 -7.21 -22.74
CA PHE A 97 -9.99 -6.84 -23.00
C PHE A 97 -10.91 -8.01 -22.68
N GLU A 98 -11.57 -8.00 -21.54
CA GLU A 98 -12.41 -9.10 -21.07
C GLU A 98 -13.75 -9.17 -21.81
N ARG A 99 -14.33 -8.00 -22.12
CA ARG A 99 -15.61 -7.85 -22.82
C ARG A 99 -15.56 -6.63 -23.74
N LEU A 100 -16.17 -6.74 -24.90
CA LEU A 100 -16.29 -5.70 -25.91
C LEU A 100 -17.76 -5.50 -26.29
N PRO A 101 -18.17 -4.31 -26.76
CA PRO A 101 -19.53 -4.06 -27.21
C PRO A 101 -19.90 -4.86 -28.48
N HIS A 102 -18.91 -5.18 -29.31
CA HIS A 102 -19.02 -5.98 -30.54
C HIS A 102 -17.88 -7.01 -30.61
N ASP A 103 -17.85 -7.83 -31.67
CA ASP A 103 -16.79 -8.82 -31.91
C ASP A 103 -15.39 -8.19 -32.02
N GLU A 104 -15.31 -6.92 -32.44
CA GLU A 104 -14.06 -6.18 -32.56
C GLU A 104 -14.19 -4.75 -32.02
N LEU A 105 -13.11 -4.25 -31.43
CA LEU A 105 -12.95 -2.85 -31.02
C LEU A 105 -11.70 -2.28 -31.69
N SER A 106 -11.84 -1.15 -32.38
CA SER A 106 -10.69 -0.40 -32.87
C SER A 106 -10.04 0.38 -31.73
N ILE A 107 -8.72 0.22 -31.60
CA ILE A 107 -7.91 1.03 -30.69
C ILE A 107 -6.82 1.75 -31.46
N LYS A 108 -6.42 2.94 -30.99
CA LYS A 108 -5.31 3.69 -31.56
C LYS A 108 -4.17 3.78 -30.54
N LEU A 109 -3.08 3.05 -30.81
CA LEU A 109 -1.79 3.11 -30.10
C LEU A 109 -0.71 3.14 -31.18
N ASP A 110 -0.24 4.34 -31.52
CA ASP A 110 0.58 4.69 -32.69
C ASP A 110 -0.09 4.39 -34.05
N LYS A 111 -0.57 3.16 -34.24
CA LYS A 111 -1.38 2.69 -35.36
C LYS A 111 -2.74 2.20 -34.87
N THR A 112 -3.73 2.21 -35.75
CA THR A 112 -5.04 1.62 -35.47
C THR A 112 -4.94 0.10 -35.51
N LYS A 113 -5.44 -0.56 -34.46
CA LYS A 113 -5.49 -2.02 -34.34
C LYS A 113 -6.90 -2.44 -33.96
N LYS A 114 -7.41 -3.52 -34.56
CA LYS A 114 -8.65 -4.16 -34.13
C LYS A 114 -8.37 -5.23 -33.09
N ILE A 115 -9.16 -5.23 -32.02
CA ILE A 115 -9.00 -6.10 -30.85
C ILE A 115 -10.25 -6.96 -30.70
N LYS A 116 -10.06 -8.25 -30.43
CA LYS A 116 -11.14 -9.21 -30.13
C LYS A 116 -11.28 -9.42 -28.62
N PRO A 117 -12.42 -9.93 -28.12
CA PRO A 117 -12.55 -10.29 -26.71
C PRO A 117 -11.47 -11.27 -26.25
N LYS A 118 -11.07 -11.16 -24.99
CA LYS A 118 -10.02 -11.95 -24.31
C LYS A 118 -8.63 -11.82 -24.93
N THR A 119 -8.39 -10.81 -25.76
CA THR A 119 -7.05 -10.52 -26.29
C THR A 119 -6.32 -9.52 -25.39
N SER A 120 -4.99 -9.66 -25.35
CA SER A 120 -4.10 -8.81 -24.58
C SER A 120 -3.17 -8.03 -25.49
N ILE A 121 -2.97 -6.74 -25.17
CA ILE A 121 -1.96 -5.90 -25.82
C ILE A 121 -0.84 -5.58 -24.84
N ASN A 122 0.40 -5.61 -25.32
CA ASN A 122 1.56 -5.15 -24.56
C ASN A 122 1.69 -3.63 -24.70
N LEU A 123 1.94 -2.97 -23.58
CA LEU A 123 2.20 -1.54 -23.51
C LEU A 123 3.71 -1.27 -23.57
N PRO A 124 4.14 -0.11 -24.09
CA PRO A 124 5.54 0.32 -24.09
C PRO A 124 5.98 0.81 -22.70
N ILE A 125 5.70 0.03 -21.65
CA ILE A 125 6.06 0.31 -20.27
C ILE A 125 7.05 -0.76 -19.84
N ALA A 126 8.27 -0.34 -19.49
CA ALA A 126 9.26 -1.22 -18.92
C ALA A 126 8.80 -1.70 -17.53
N ILE A 127 8.84 -3.01 -17.33
CA ILE A 127 8.64 -3.61 -16.01
C ILE A 127 10.01 -3.79 -15.36
N SER A 128 10.11 -3.39 -14.09
CA SER A 128 11.30 -3.67 -13.29
C SER A 128 11.27 -5.08 -12.69
N TYR A 129 10.15 -5.47 -12.07
CA TYR A 129 9.91 -6.80 -11.49
C TYR A 129 8.46 -6.90 -10.98
N THR A 130 7.79 -8.03 -11.14
CA THR A 130 6.45 -8.24 -10.55
C THR A 130 6.58 -8.82 -9.14
N LYS A 131 6.62 -7.96 -8.12
CA LYS A 131 6.52 -8.41 -6.72
C LYS A 131 5.12 -8.16 -6.19
N LYS A 132 4.49 -9.19 -5.62
CA LYS A 132 3.26 -9.05 -4.85
C LYS A 132 3.58 -8.50 -3.45
N PRO A 133 2.66 -7.74 -2.83
CA PRO A 133 2.86 -7.33 -1.47
C PRO A 133 2.86 -8.56 -0.54
N GLU A 134 3.75 -8.55 0.43
CA GLU A 134 3.93 -9.65 1.38
C GLU A 134 3.39 -9.27 2.75
N GLU A 135 3.43 -7.99 3.08
CA GLU A 135 3.06 -7.45 4.38
C GLU A 135 1.68 -6.80 4.29
N PHE A 136 0.82 -6.97 5.30
CA PHE A 136 -0.53 -6.40 5.27
C PHE A 136 -0.84 -5.68 6.58
N LEU A 137 -1.57 -4.58 6.49
CA LEU A 137 -2.05 -3.81 7.62
C LEU A 137 -3.57 -3.68 7.56
N PHE A 138 -4.25 -4.04 8.64
CA PHE A 138 -5.70 -3.97 8.78
C PHE A 138 -6.05 -3.16 10.03
N LEU A 139 -6.90 -2.16 9.86
CA LEU A 139 -7.30 -1.24 10.94
C LEU A 139 -8.80 -1.32 11.28
N GLY A 140 -9.46 -2.42 10.90
CA GLY A 140 -10.86 -2.67 11.27
C GLY A 140 -11.87 -1.78 10.53
N ILE A 141 -11.50 -1.19 9.40
CA ILE A 141 -12.42 -0.39 8.59
C ILE A 141 -13.35 -1.30 7.78
N HIS A 142 -14.65 -1.04 7.87
CA HIS A 142 -15.71 -1.75 7.14
C HIS A 142 -16.43 -0.88 6.10
N LYS A 143 -16.01 0.38 5.93
CA LYS A 143 -16.60 1.31 4.96
C LYS A 143 -16.30 0.87 3.53
N LYS A 144 -17.16 1.26 2.59
CA LYS A 144 -16.90 1.12 1.14
C LYS A 144 -15.63 1.89 0.80
N GLN A 145 -14.74 1.26 0.05
CA GLN A 145 -13.44 1.79 -0.33
C GLN A 145 -13.53 2.61 -1.62
N ASP A 146 -14.44 3.56 -1.58
CA ASP A 146 -14.69 4.51 -2.66
C ASP A 146 -13.71 5.67 -2.52
N LEU A 147 -12.94 5.94 -3.57
CA LEU A 147 -11.84 6.90 -3.55
C LEU A 147 -12.31 8.30 -3.18
N ASP A 148 -13.40 8.77 -3.79
CA ASP A 148 -13.92 10.12 -3.54
C ASP A 148 -14.32 10.28 -2.08
N PHE A 149 -14.88 9.23 -1.48
CA PHE A 149 -15.22 9.24 -0.07
C PHE A 149 -14.01 9.08 0.85
N ILE A 150 -13.00 8.29 0.49
CA ILE A 150 -11.74 8.19 1.24
C ILE A 150 -11.09 9.57 1.30
N ASN A 151 -10.97 10.24 0.15
CA ASN A 151 -10.36 11.57 0.03
C ASN A 151 -11.16 12.62 0.81
N LYS A 152 -12.51 12.63 0.69
CA LYS A 152 -13.35 13.58 1.44
C LYS A 152 -13.28 13.39 2.96
N ARG A 153 -13.14 12.15 3.43
CA ARG A 153 -13.11 11.86 4.88
C ARG A 153 -11.74 12.12 5.51
N GLU A 154 -10.68 12.12 4.71
CA GLU A 154 -9.28 12.25 5.15
C GLU A 154 -8.94 11.34 6.33
N ASN A 155 -9.58 10.17 6.42
CA ASN A 155 -9.49 9.34 7.60
C ASN A 155 -8.19 8.53 7.54
N PHE A 156 -7.30 8.78 8.48
CA PHE A 156 -6.00 8.14 8.56
C PHE A 156 -6.07 6.60 8.57
N MET A 157 -7.05 6.01 9.27
CA MET A 157 -7.22 4.56 9.32
C MET A 157 -7.68 3.96 7.98
N GLU A 158 -8.31 4.78 7.12
CA GLU A 158 -8.71 4.37 5.78
C GLU A 158 -7.54 4.48 4.81
N ILE A 159 -6.77 5.57 4.89
CA ILE A 159 -5.65 5.91 3.99
C ILE A 159 -4.43 5.01 4.23
N LEU A 160 -4.02 4.84 5.49
CA LEU A 160 -2.75 4.21 5.84
C LEU A 160 -2.59 2.77 5.30
N PRO A 161 -3.59 1.87 5.39
CA PRO A 161 -3.46 0.51 4.88
C PRO A 161 -3.18 0.45 3.38
N PHE A 162 -3.82 1.29 2.57
CA PHE A 162 -3.57 1.35 1.13
C PHE A 162 -2.19 1.91 0.83
N LEU A 163 -1.79 2.97 1.54
CA LEU A 163 -0.48 3.57 1.32
C LEU A 163 0.66 2.63 1.74
N PHE A 164 0.48 1.86 2.82
CA PHE A 164 1.42 0.83 3.23
C PHE A 164 1.57 -0.26 2.17
N LEU A 165 0.47 -0.68 1.55
CA LEU A 165 0.48 -1.68 0.49
C LEU A 165 1.13 -1.15 -0.80
N TYR A 166 0.77 0.05 -1.21
CA TYR A 166 1.39 0.73 -2.35
C TYR A 166 2.90 0.86 -2.18
N SER A 167 3.32 1.31 -1.01
CA SER A 167 4.72 1.59 -0.71
C SER A 167 5.62 0.34 -0.80
N GLN A 168 5.06 -0.87 -0.64
CA GLN A 168 5.82 -2.12 -0.78
C GLN A 168 6.31 -2.39 -2.20
N PHE A 169 5.58 -1.95 -3.22
CA PHE A 169 6.01 -2.11 -4.61
C PHE A 169 7.27 -1.28 -4.93
N PHE A 170 7.47 -0.20 -4.17
CA PHE A 170 8.54 0.78 -4.41
C PHE A 170 9.67 0.73 -3.39
N LYS A 171 9.66 -0.22 -2.44
CA LYS A 171 10.63 -0.28 -1.33
C LYS A 171 12.09 -0.48 -1.79
N ASN A 172 12.29 -1.03 -2.99
CA ASN A 172 13.60 -1.33 -3.58
C ASN A 172 13.98 -0.41 -4.75
N VAL A 173 13.19 0.63 -5.04
CA VAL A 173 13.49 1.54 -6.15
C VAL A 173 14.83 2.23 -5.89
N GLN A 174 15.78 2.00 -6.80
CA GLN A 174 17.05 2.71 -6.86
C GLN A 174 16.79 4.06 -7.51
N THR A 175 16.77 5.12 -6.72
CA THR A 175 16.59 6.50 -7.23
C THR A 175 17.96 7.16 -7.36
N LYS A 176 18.29 7.68 -8.55
CA LYS A 176 19.57 8.36 -8.83
C LYS A 176 19.78 9.63 -7.99
N LYS A 177 18.68 10.31 -7.62
CA LYS A 177 18.67 11.44 -6.69
C LYS A 177 17.53 11.25 -5.69
N CYS A 178 17.85 11.26 -4.41
CA CYS A 178 16.85 11.32 -3.35
C CYS A 178 16.44 12.78 -3.20
N LEU A 179 15.14 13.06 -3.17
CA LEU A 179 14.64 14.31 -2.59
C LEU A 179 15.34 14.50 -1.25
N ARG A 180 16.03 15.64 -1.07
CA ARG A 180 16.46 16.08 0.26
C ARG A 180 15.28 15.87 1.21
N GLU A 181 15.52 15.27 2.38
CA GLU A 181 14.43 14.97 3.31
C GLU A 181 13.61 16.23 3.56
N ASN A 182 12.42 16.28 2.98
CA ASN A 182 11.47 17.34 3.23
C ASN A 182 11.16 17.34 4.74
N CYS A 183 11.17 18.52 5.34
CA CYS A 183 10.99 18.73 6.78
C CYS A 183 9.82 17.91 7.34
N ILE A 184 8.68 17.90 6.65
CA ILE A 184 7.45 17.25 7.13
C ILE A 184 7.55 15.71 7.24
N VAL A 185 8.34 15.06 6.38
CA VAL A 185 8.53 13.59 6.41
C VAL A 185 9.47 13.22 7.55
N ARG A 186 10.50 14.04 7.76
CA ARG A 186 11.43 13.90 8.89
C ARG A 186 10.70 14.11 10.21
N GLU A 187 9.86 15.13 10.32
CA GLU A 187 9.02 15.39 11.48
C GLU A 187 8.08 14.20 11.80
N LEU A 188 7.48 13.56 10.79
CA LEU A 188 6.67 12.37 11.00
C LEU A 188 7.49 11.23 11.61
N LYS A 189 8.69 10.99 11.05
CA LYS A 189 9.62 9.97 11.56
C LYS A 189 10.04 10.28 13.00
N GLU A 190 10.37 11.53 13.31
CA GLU A 190 10.73 11.97 14.66
C GLU A 190 9.58 11.78 15.65
N LYS A 191 8.34 12.13 15.27
CA LYS A 191 7.15 11.90 16.12
C LYS A 191 6.95 10.42 16.42
N ILE A 192 7.18 9.54 15.45
CA ILE A 192 7.11 8.08 15.64
C ILE A 192 8.23 7.58 16.56
N GLN A 193 9.48 8.00 16.32
CA GLN A 193 10.65 7.62 17.13
C GLN A 193 10.51 8.08 18.58
N ASN A 194 10.02 9.31 18.79
CA ASN A 194 9.75 9.89 20.10
C ASN A 194 8.41 9.43 20.72
N ARG A 195 7.70 8.49 20.07
CA ARG A 195 6.44 7.91 20.53
C ARG A 195 5.36 8.96 20.86
N LYS A 196 5.32 10.05 20.11
CA LYS A 196 4.33 11.14 20.22
C LYS A 196 2.99 10.72 19.58
N ARG A 197 2.35 9.69 20.16
CA ARG A 197 1.18 8.97 19.60
C ARG A 197 0.00 9.86 19.20
N ASN A 198 -0.11 11.03 19.81
CA ASN A 198 -1.21 11.99 19.60
C ASN A 198 -0.97 12.86 18.38
N GLU A 199 0.30 13.04 17.97
CA GLU A 199 0.70 13.96 16.90
C GLU A 199 1.00 13.25 15.57
N ILE A 200 1.04 11.90 15.57
CA ILE A 200 1.39 11.10 14.38
C ILE A 200 0.34 11.25 13.28
N GLU A 201 -0.95 11.23 13.65
CA GLU A 201 -2.05 11.28 12.70
C GLU A 201 -2.06 12.61 11.93
N ASP A 202 -2.07 13.73 12.65
CA ASP A 202 -2.05 15.06 12.03
C ASP A 202 -0.83 15.26 11.12
N GLN A 203 0.35 14.81 11.58
CA GLN A 203 1.56 14.90 10.77
C GLN A 203 1.48 14.03 9.53
N PHE A 204 0.91 12.83 9.64
CA PHE A 204 0.74 11.95 8.50
C PHE A 204 -0.21 12.56 7.47
N ILE A 205 -1.32 13.17 7.90
CA ILE A 205 -2.25 13.84 6.99
C ILE A 205 -1.55 15.01 6.25
N LYS A 206 -0.70 15.78 6.92
CA LYS A 206 0.14 16.80 6.25
C LYS A 206 1.04 16.19 5.18
N VAL A 207 1.74 15.09 5.48
CA VAL A 207 2.56 14.35 4.50
C VAL A 207 1.72 13.84 3.34
N TYR A 208 0.54 13.28 3.63
CA TYR A 208 -0.38 12.78 2.61
C TYR A 208 -0.82 13.89 1.66
N LYS A 209 -1.29 15.02 2.19
CA LYS A 209 -1.74 16.17 1.39
C LYS A 209 -0.62 16.81 0.57
N ALA A 210 0.58 16.94 1.15
CA ALA A 210 1.71 17.53 0.42
C ALA A 210 2.18 16.64 -0.74
N HIS A 211 2.27 15.33 -0.51
CA HIS A 211 2.99 14.42 -1.41
C HIS A 211 2.12 13.47 -2.22
N PHE A 212 0.80 13.52 -2.08
CA PHE A 212 -0.09 12.64 -2.83
C PHE A 212 -1.27 13.39 -3.43
N SER A 213 -1.64 12.95 -4.64
CA SER A 213 -2.85 13.37 -5.33
C SER A 213 -3.74 12.16 -5.64
N ASP A 214 -5.02 12.42 -5.89
CA ASP A 214 -5.98 11.43 -6.40
C ASP A 214 -5.90 10.07 -5.67
N SER A 215 -5.67 8.96 -6.40
CA SER A 215 -5.55 7.59 -5.89
C SER A 215 -4.14 7.28 -5.37
N PHE A 216 -3.64 8.09 -4.43
CA PHE A 216 -2.31 7.90 -3.82
C PHE A 216 -1.17 8.03 -4.85
N ILE A 217 -1.32 8.89 -5.86
CA ILE A 217 -0.27 9.17 -6.83
C ILE A 217 0.77 10.10 -6.18
N PRO A 218 2.04 9.68 -6.05
CA PRO A 218 3.04 10.52 -5.39
C PRO A 218 3.41 11.72 -6.27
N ARG A 219 3.64 12.87 -5.61
CA ARG A 219 4.10 14.12 -6.21
C ARG A 219 5.21 14.75 -5.37
N VAL A 220 6.08 15.52 -6.02
CA VAL A 220 7.18 16.25 -5.38
C VAL A 220 6.67 17.54 -4.74
N ASN A 221 5.84 18.27 -5.47
CA ASN A 221 5.32 19.58 -5.09
C ASN A 221 3.85 19.47 -4.68
N ASP A 222 3.41 20.43 -3.87
CA ASP A 222 2.02 20.63 -3.51
C ASP A 222 1.24 21.22 -4.69
N GLU A 223 0.76 20.35 -5.57
CA GLU A 223 -0.03 20.74 -6.75
C GLU A 223 -1.46 21.19 -6.40
N ASP A 224 -1.88 21.04 -5.14
CA ASP A 224 -3.16 21.57 -4.65
C ASP A 224 -3.00 22.97 -4.03
N PHE A 225 -1.79 23.53 -4.04
CA PHE A 225 -1.48 24.88 -3.54
C PHE A 225 -1.91 25.11 -2.08
N GLN A 226 -1.85 24.08 -1.24
CA GLN A 226 -2.16 24.18 0.19
C GLN A 226 -1.04 24.84 1.00
N ASN A 227 0.09 25.15 0.36
CA ASN A 227 1.28 25.77 0.96
C ASN A 227 1.87 24.95 2.12
N ILE A 228 1.79 23.61 2.02
CA ILE A 228 2.30 22.71 3.07
C ILE A 228 3.82 22.56 3.00
N ILE A 229 4.38 22.56 1.78
CA ILE A 229 5.82 22.44 1.51
C ILE A 229 6.27 23.54 0.55
N PRO A 230 7.53 24.01 0.66
CA PRO A 230 8.09 24.92 -0.33
C PRO A 230 8.19 24.25 -1.69
N ILE A 231 8.10 25.05 -2.77
CA ILE A 231 8.25 24.55 -4.14
C ILE A 231 9.69 24.09 -4.35
N ILE A 232 9.84 22.82 -4.72
CA ILE A 232 11.13 22.22 -5.05
C ILE A 232 11.32 22.33 -6.57
N LYS A 233 12.41 23.01 -6.97
CA LYS A 233 12.80 23.18 -8.39
C LYS A 233 13.71 22.06 -8.92
N GLU A 234 13.99 21.02 -8.12
CA GLU A 234 14.84 19.91 -8.53
C GLU A 234 14.18 19.10 -9.66
N LYS A 235 14.66 19.31 -10.89
CA LYS A 235 14.12 18.68 -12.12
C LYS A 235 14.25 17.15 -12.18
N ASP A 236 15.01 16.53 -11.28
CA ASP A 236 15.35 15.10 -11.33
C ASP A 236 14.82 14.29 -10.13
N ALA A 237 14.01 14.91 -9.27
CA ALA A 237 13.48 14.23 -8.09
C ALA A 237 12.36 13.25 -8.45
N SER A 238 12.61 11.95 -8.29
CA SER A 238 11.55 10.93 -8.46
C SER A 238 10.52 11.03 -7.33
N PRO A 239 9.22 11.26 -7.63
CA PRO A 239 8.17 11.24 -6.62
C PRO A 239 8.09 9.90 -5.88
N LEU A 240 8.44 8.79 -6.54
CA LEU A 240 8.37 7.43 -5.98
C LEU A 240 9.24 7.23 -4.74
N HIS A 241 10.25 8.10 -4.52
CA HIS A 241 11.07 8.06 -3.33
C HIS A 241 10.25 8.25 -2.04
N ILE A 242 9.14 9.00 -2.08
CA ILE A 242 8.28 9.20 -0.91
C ILE A 242 7.60 7.89 -0.48
N LEU A 243 7.16 7.07 -1.43
CA LEU A 243 6.57 5.76 -1.16
C LEU A 243 7.60 4.85 -0.49
N ARG A 244 8.84 4.81 -0.98
CA ARG A 244 9.91 4.04 -0.34
C ARG A 244 10.13 4.48 1.11
N LYS A 245 10.23 5.79 1.38
CA LYS A 245 10.40 6.31 2.75
C LYS A 245 9.21 5.93 3.65
N LEU A 246 8.00 6.13 3.14
CA LEU A 246 6.78 5.84 3.89
C LEU A 246 6.62 4.35 4.22
N PHE A 247 7.08 3.43 3.38
CA PHE A 247 7.08 2.00 3.72
C PHE A 247 7.76 1.75 5.08
N TYR A 248 8.99 2.26 5.25
CA TYR A 248 9.76 2.06 6.47
C TYR A 248 9.21 2.86 7.65
N ILE A 249 8.75 4.10 7.41
CA ILE A 249 8.14 4.93 8.46
C ILE A 249 6.87 4.27 9.00
N ILE A 250 5.96 3.84 8.13
CA ILE A 250 4.70 3.18 8.54
C ILE A 250 5.02 1.87 9.25
N LYS A 251 5.99 1.10 8.76
CA LYS A 251 6.43 -0.13 9.41
C LYS A 251 6.96 0.11 10.82
N SER A 252 7.70 1.20 11.05
CA SER A 252 8.24 1.56 12.37
C SER A 252 7.16 1.87 13.42
N ILE A 253 5.93 2.18 13.01
CA ILE A 253 4.78 2.29 13.91
C ILE A 253 4.44 0.92 14.54
N LEU A 254 4.61 -0.15 13.75
CA LEU A 254 4.21 -1.52 14.07
C LEU A 254 5.34 -2.31 14.72
N ILE A 255 6.57 -2.15 14.23
CA ILE A 255 7.74 -2.88 14.69
C ILE A 255 9.01 -2.05 14.49
N ASP A 256 9.87 -2.04 15.49
CA ASP A 256 11.20 -1.42 15.41
C ASP A 256 12.25 -2.43 15.85
N GLN A 257 13.33 -2.57 15.06
CA GLN A 257 14.41 -3.51 15.34
C GLN A 257 15.71 -2.75 15.56
N LYS A 258 16.32 -3.01 16.72
CA LYS A 258 17.71 -2.71 17.05
C LYS A 258 18.44 -4.05 17.24
N LEU A 259 19.77 -4.08 17.10
CA LEU A 259 20.65 -5.25 17.21
C LEU A 259 19.95 -6.55 17.66
N ASP A 260 19.83 -6.73 18.98
CA ASP A 260 19.19 -7.89 19.61
C ASP A 260 17.86 -7.54 20.31
N GLU A 261 17.26 -6.40 19.98
CA GLU A 261 16.03 -5.90 20.61
C GLU A 261 14.96 -5.57 19.56
N ILE A 262 13.75 -6.08 19.77
CA ILE A 262 12.61 -5.77 18.90
C ILE A 262 11.50 -5.16 19.72
N SER A 263 11.10 -3.94 19.36
CA SER A 263 9.91 -3.32 19.92
C SER A 263 8.69 -3.62 19.07
N ILE A 264 7.67 -4.21 19.70
CA ILE A 264 6.39 -4.55 19.09
C ILE A 264 5.38 -3.46 19.43
N LEU A 265 4.77 -2.87 18.40
CA LEU A 265 3.80 -1.77 18.49
C LEU A 265 4.34 -0.54 19.27
N PRO A 266 5.56 -0.05 18.97
CA PRO A 266 6.22 0.99 19.76
C PRO A 266 5.50 2.34 19.75
N ALA A 267 4.78 2.65 18.66
CA ALA A 267 4.26 4.00 18.40
C ALA A 267 2.84 4.00 17.82
N ILE A 268 1.99 3.06 18.21
CA ILE A 268 0.62 2.94 17.66
C ILE A 268 -0.21 4.22 17.90
N PRO A 269 -0.70 4.90 16.85
CA PRO A 269 -1.55 6.09 16.96
C PRO A 269 -2.76 5.89 17.90
N ILE A 270 -3.25 6.99 18.50
CA ILE A 270 -4.41 6.92 19.40
C ILE A 270 -5.65 6.38 18.69
N SER A 271 -5.85 6.74 17.43
CA SER A 271 -7.01 6.28 16.64
C SER A 271 -7.03 4.76 16.42
N PHE A 272 -5.88 4.07 16.54
CA PHE A 272 -5.76 2.64 16.21
C PHE A 272 -6.18 1.74 17.38
N HIS A 273 -7.48 1.75 17.69
CA HIS A 273 -8.05 0.95 18.77
C HIS A 273 -7.84 -0.55 18.57
N THR A 274 -7.98 -1.04 17.35
CA THR A 274 -7.84 -2.44 16.97
C THR A 274 -7.15 -2.57 15.62
N GLY A 275 -6.41 -3.64 15.42
CA GLY A 275 -5.86 -3.93 14.11
C GLY A 275 -5.06 -5.22 14.06
N LYS A 276 -4.62 -5.52 12.85
CA LYS A 276 -3.81 -6.70 12.54
C LYS A 276 -2.74 -6.31 11.52
N ALA A 277 -1.50 -6.69 11.77
CA ALA A 277 -0.42 -6.64 10.82
C ALA A 277 -0.01 -8.08 10.49
N LEU A 278 0.12 -8.43 9.22
CA LEU A 278 0.47 -9.79 8.77
C LEU A 278 1.81 -9.78 8.06
N ASN A 279 2.59 -10.85 8.29
CA ASN A 279 3.84 -11.12 7.61
C ASN A 279 4.82 -9.94 7.60
N ILE A 280 4.86 -9.16 8.67
CA ILE A 280 5.79 -8.04 8.79
C ILE A 280 7.21 -8.60 8.78
N ASN A 281 7.96 -8.36 7.70
CA ASN A 281 9.22 -9.05 7.45
C ASN A 281 10.43 -8.28 7.99
N LEU A 282 11.24 -8.91 8.81
CA LEU A 282 12.55 -8.41 9.21
C LEU A 282 13.65 -9.35 8.67
N PRO A 283 14.93 -8.93 8.66
CA PRO A 283 16.03 -9.82 8.27
C PRO A 283 16.05 -11.15 9.04
N ILE A 284 15.57 -11.13 10.29
CA ILE A 284 15.59 -12.27 11.21
C ILE A 284 14.40 -13.22 11.07
N GLY A 285 13.33 -12.83 10.38
CA GLY A 285 12.06 -13.58 10.39
C GLY A 285 10.84 -12.74 10.06
N SER A 286 9.65 -13.31 10.19
CA SER A 286 8.38 -12.61 9.95
C SER A 286 7.46 -12.60 11.17
N PHE A 287 6.63 -11.56 11.28
CA PHE A 287 5.74 -11.33 12.41
C PHE A 287 4.28 -11.15 11.96
N ASP A 288 3.36 -11.85 12.64
CA ASP A 288 1.94 -11.49 12.64
C ASP A 288 1.58 -10.85 13.97
N ILE A 289 0.99 -9.67 13.94
CA ILE A 289 0.71 -8.85 15.11
C ILE A 289 -0.80 -8.57 15.16
N GLU A 290 -1.46 -8.88 16.27
CA GLU A 290 -2.87 -8.51 16.52
C GLU A 290 -2.97 -7.66 17.79
N TRP A 291 -3.66 -6.54 17.72
CA TRP A 291 -3.91 -5.69 18.88
C TRP A 291 -5.38 -5.30 19.04
N SER A 292 -5.77 -5.01 20.27
CA SER A 292 -7.09 -4.53 20.63
C SER A 292 -7.00 -3.63 21.85
N LYS A 293 -7.89 -2.63 21.93
CA LYS A 293 -7.83 -1.57 22.95
C LYS A 293 -6.41 -0.96 23.06
N LYS A 294 -5.74 -0.80 21.91
CA LYS A 294 -4.38 -0.25 21.78
C LYS A 294 -3.26 -1.06 22.47
N LEU A 295 -3.52 -2.32 22.82
CA LEU A 295 -2.56 -3.24 23.44
C LEU A 295 -2.38 -4.51 22.59
N ILE A 296 -1.17 -5.05 22.60
CA ILE A 296 -0.86 -6.33 21.96
C ILE A 296 -1.77 -7.42 22.53
N LYS A 297 -2.27 -8.29 21.64
CA LYS A 297 -3.16 -9.40 22.00
C LYS A 297 -2.62 -10.74 21.54
N LYS A 298 -2.03 -10.78 20.34
CA LYS A 298 -1.35 -11.95 19.80
C LYS A 298 -0.13 -11.53 19.00
N LEU A 299 0.92 -12.32 19.09
CA LEU A 299 2.08 -12.24 18.21
C LEU A 299 2.36 -13.64 17.67
N ILE A 300 2.72 -13.76 16.40
CA ILE A 300 3.30 -14.97 15.82
C ILE A 300 4.65 -14.58 15.25
N PHE A 301 5.71 -15.28 15.63
CA PHE A 301 7.06 -15.07 15.11
C PHE A 301 7.55 -16.33 14.38
N ARG A 302 8.08 -16.13 13.17
CA ARG A 302 8.66 -17.18 12.32
C ARG A 302 10.11 -16.81 11.99
N PRO A 303 11.08 -17.20 12.84
CA PRO A 303 12.51 -16.96 12.61
C PRO A 303 13.02 -17.64 11.33
N LYS A 304 13.94 -16.95 10.63
CA LYS A 304 14.68 -17.45 9.47
C LYS A 304 16.07 -17.98 9.81
N LYS A 305 16.52 -17.76 11.05
CA LYS A 305 17.79 -18.22 11.60
C LYS A 305 17.65 -18.40 13.10
N ASP A 306 18.53 -19.22 13.68
CA ASP A 306 18.67 -19.29 15.12
C ASP A 306 19.05 -17.92 15.66
N ILE A 307 18.33 -17.45 16.67
CA ILE A 307 18.51 -16.11 17.19
C ILE A 307 18.12 -16.03 18.66
N LYS A 308 18.94 -15.31 19.43
CA LYS A 308 18.62 -14.90 20.79
C LYS A 308 18.32 -13.41 20.77
N LEU A 309 17.13 -13.01 21.20
CA LEU A 309 16.72 -11.62 21.18
C LEU A 309 15.79 -11.28 22.34
N LYS A 310 15.67 -9.98 22.60
CA LYS A 310 14.75 -9.39 23.57
C LYS A 310 13.54 -8.81 22.86
N LEU A 311 12.34 -9.18 23.30
CA LEU A 311 11.10 -8.57 22.82
C LEU A 311 10.60 -7.50 23.80
N HIS A 312 10.34 -6.31 23.28
CA HIS A 312 9.83 -5.16 24.02
C HIS A 312 8.37 -4.94 23.61
N PHE A 313 7.46 -5.23 24.53
CA PHE A 313 6.05 -4.88 24.40
C PHE A 313 5.77 -3.51 25.05
N GLN A 314 4.55 -3.01 24.90
CA GLN A 314 4.12 -1.77 25.54
C GLN A 314 4.37 -1.81 27.06
N SER A 315 4.69 -0.67 27.68
CA SER A 315 5.07 -0.60 29.12
C SER A 315 4.05 -1.19 30.09
N LYS A 316 2.77 -1.18 29.69
CA LYS A 316 1.66 -1.80 30.44
C LYS A 316 1.66 -3.32 30.38
N ILE A 317 2.62 -3.98 29.74
CA ILE A 317 2.71 -5.43 29.67
C ILE A 317 3.87 -5.88 30.54
N THR A 318 3.59 -6.68 31.56
CA THR A 318 4.58 -7.24 32.50
C THR A 318 5.01 -8.64 32.09
N THR A 319 4.06 -9.48 31.67
CA THR A 319 4.31 -10.86 31.27
C THR A 319 3.50 -11.26 30.04
N TYR A 320 3.93 -12.35 29.40
CA TYR A 320 3.23 -12.97 28.29
C TYR A 320 3.51 -14.47 28.27
N ARG A 321 2.67 -15.21 27.56
CA ARG A 321 2.83 -16.66 27.38
C ARG A 321 3.37 -16.97 26.00
N LEU A 322 4.40 -17.80 25.94
CA LEU A 322 5.03 -18.31 24.72
C LEU A 322 4.73 -19.79 24.52
N LYS A 323 4.43 -20.18 23.28
CA LYS A 323 4.19 -21.57 22.85
C LYS A 323 4.86 -21.84 21.52
N ILE A 324 5.17 -23.11 21.26
CA ILE A 324 5.64 -23.59 19.94
C ILE A 324 4.46 -24.21 19.17
N PHE A 325 3.47 -24.77 19.86
CA PHE A 325 2.25 -25.31 19.25
C PHE A 325 0.98 -24.65 19.81
N ILE A 326 -0.02 -24.46 18.96
CA ILE A 326 -1.28 -23.77 19.33
C ILE A 326 -1.97 -24.41 20.53
N LYS A 327 -2.01 -25.75 20.59
CA LYS A 327 -2.66 -26.53 21.65
C LYS A 327 -1.82 -26.68 22.93
N GLN A 328 -0.55 -26.26 22.93
CA GLN A 328 0.34 -26.38 24.09
C GLN A 328 -0.06 -25.39 25.20
N LYS A 329 0.17 -25.75 26.47
CA LYS A 329 -0.04 -24.84 27.61
C LYS A 329 0.81 -23.57 27.47
N GLY A 330 2.10 -23.70 27.11
CA GLY A 330 3.07 -22.60 26.99
C GLY A 330 3.78 -22.28 28.31
N LYS A 331 4.84 -21.46 28.25
CA LYS A 331 5.56 -20.93 29.42
C LYS A 331 5.39 -19.41 29.50
N PHE A 332 5.39 -18.86 30.71
CA PHE A 332 5.33 -17.41 30.91
C PHE A 332 6.73 -16.82 30.97
N PHE A 333 6.87 -15.62 30.39
CA PHE A 333 8.09 -14.84 30.37
C PHE A 333 7.76 -13.40 30.74
N LYS A 334 8.73 -12.69 31.33
CA LYS A 334 8.61 -11.27 31.60
C LYS A 334 8.87 -10.48 30.32
N ASN A 335 8.26 -9.31 30.23
CA ASN A 335 8.57 -8.35 29.18
C ASN A 335 10.06 -8.01 29.24
N ARG A 336 10.72 -7.98 28.08
CA ARG A 336 12.17 -7.79 27.96
C ARG A 336 13.05 -8.94 28.45
N ASP A 337 12.52 -10.16 28.60
CA ASP A 337 13.38 -11.34 28.76
C ASP A 337 14.11 -11.68 27.45
N PHE A 338 15.33 -12.22 27.58
CA PHE A 338 16.02 -12.83 26.45
C PHE A 338 15.39 -14.18 26.12
N LEU A 339 15.03 -14.35 24.85
CA LEU A 339 14.46 -15.59 24.34
C LEU A 339 15.33 -16.13 23.21
N SER A 340 15.53 -17.44 23.21
CA SER A 340 16.17 -18.17 22.11
C SER A 340 15.10 -18.74 21.19
N PHE A 341 15.27 -18.50 19.90
CA PHE A 341 14.39 -18.97 18.84
C PHE A 341 15.21 -19.78 17.86
N GLU A 342 14.68 -20.94 17.48
CA GLU A 342 15.29 -21.82 16.48
C GLU A 342 14.68 -21.52 15.11
N LYS A 343 15.52 -21.60 14.09
CA LYS A 343 15.17 -21.45 12.68
C LYS A 343 13.98 -22.34 12.31
N ASP A 344 13.11 -21.82 11.43
CA ASP A 344 11.98 -22.54 10.83
C ASP A 344 10.92 -23.06 11.82
N LYS A 345 11.02 -22.73 13.12
CA LYS A 345 9.93 -22.92 14.10
C LYS A 345 8.93 -21.77 14.05
N THR A 346 7.71 -22.02 14.53
CA THR A 346 6.70 -20.97 14.73
C THR A 346 6.43 -20.78 16.21
N TYR A 347 6.55 -19.53 16.66
CA TYR A 347 6.37 -19.15 18.05
C TYR A 347 5.10 -18.31 18.19
N TYR A 348 4.24 -18.70 19.13
CA TYR A 348 2.97 -18.05 19.41
C TYR A 348 3.02 -17.37 20.76
N PHE A 349 2.70 -16.08 20.79
CA PHE A 349 2.62 -15.28 22.01
C PHE A 349 1.17 -14.87 22.24
N ASP A 350 0.66 -15.15 23.43
CA ASP A 350 -0.68 -14.76 23.86
C ASP A 350 -0.70 -14.49 25.38
N LYS A 351 -1.90 -14.24 25.94
CA LYS A 351 -2.09 -13.94 27.37
C LYS A 351 -1.14 -12.86 27.90
N PHE A 352 -1.06 -11.73 27.20
CA PHE A 352 -0.32 -10.56 27.67
C PHE A 352 -1.02 -9.98 28.92
N GLN A 353 -0.28 -9.89 30.04
CA GLN A 353 -0.78 -9.42 31.33
C GLN A 353 -0.17 -8.07 31.69
N LYS A 354 -0.88 -7.29 32.52
CA LYS A 354 -0.47 -5.95 32.93
C LYS A 354 0.43 -5.91 34.14
#